data_AF-A0A8T3SKH2-F1
#
_entry.id   AF-A0A8T3SKH2-F1
#
_cell.length_a   1.000
_cell.length_b   1.000
_cell.length_c   1.000
_cell.angle_alpha   90.00
_cell.angle_beta   90.00
_cell.angle_gamma   90.00
#
_symmetry.space_group_name_H-M   'P 1'
#
loop_
_entity.id
_entity.type
_entity.pdbx_description
1 polymer ?
#
loop_
_entity_poly.entity_id
_entity_poly.type
_entity_poly.pdbx_seq_one_letter_code
_entity_poly.pdbx_strand_id
1 'polypeptide(L)'
;MGTNLNQDGRRCLLDAFERGMAATFISRLTTVEGDPIIRTYVVLGPGDVRIAHDARLDKFGSGKVELLRCVGLVPVADWNRAMNDPMRAEEVFVEDRCETYSL
;
A
#
# COMPACT_ATOMS: atom_id res chain seq x y z
N MET A 1 19.89 -2.12 2.44
CA MET A 1 19.44 -1.17 1.40
C MET A 1 18.11 -0.60 1.86
N GLY A 2 18.02 0.72 2.04
CA GLY A 2 16.79 1.36 2.50
C GLY A 2 15.89 1.67 1.31
N THR A 3 14.69 1.08 1.26
CA THR A 3 13.62 1.56 0.39
C THR A 3 13.30 2.99 0.80
N ASN A 4 13.53 3.96 -0.09
CA ASN A 4 13.05 5.31 0.10
C ASN A 4 11.54 5.29 -0.14
N LEU A 5 10.79 4.93 0.90
CA LEU A 5 9.34 5.03 0.91
C LEU A 5 9.00 6.51 0.75
N ASN A 6 8.28 6.86 -0.32
CA ASN A 6 7.80 8.23 -0.54
C ASN A 6 6.77 8.60 0.55
N GLN A 7 7.25 8.99 1.72
CA GLN A 7 6.43 9.25 2.91
C GLN A 7 5.42 10.36 2.66
N ASP A 8 5.82 11.42 1.97
CA ASP A 8 4.93 12.55 1.67
C ASP A 8 3.80 12.12 0.72
N GLY A 9 4.10 11.32 -0.30
CA GLY A 9 3.09 10.73 -1.17
C GLY A 9 2.14 9.80 -0.43
N ARG A 10 2.65 9.00 0.49
CA ARG A 10 1.83 8.10 1.33
C ARG A 10 0.93 8.88 2.30
N ARG A 11 1.44 9.96 2.90
CA ARG A 11 0.64 10.88 3.74
C ARG A 11 -0.47 11.53 2.94
N CYS A 12 -0.17 12.02 1.74
CA CYS A 12 -1.16 12.61 0.84
C CYS A 12 -2.28 11.61 0.49
N LEU A 13 -1.93 10.34 0.22
CA LEU A 13 -2.92 9.30 -0.03
C LEU A 13 -3.79 9.01 1.20
N LEU A 14 -3.18 8.92 2.39
CA LEU A 14 -3.90 8.70 3.65
C LEU A 14 -4.88 9.85 3.92
N ASP A 15 -4.43 11.10 3.80
CA ASP A 15 -5.28 12.28 3.97
C ASP A 15 -6.45 12.29 2.99
N ALA A 16 -6.21 11.90 1.74
CA ALA A 16 -7.27 11.78 0.73
C ALA A 16 -8.28 10.70 1.10
N PHE A 17 -7.82 9.54 1.56
CA PHE A 17 -8.66 8.46 2.05
C PHE A 17 -9.54 8.90 3.23
N GLU A 18 -8.95 9.55 4.24
CA GLU A 18 -9.68 10.05 5.42
C GLU A 18 -10.73 11.11 5.06
N ARG A 19 -10.49 11.90 4.01
CA ARG A 19 -11.42 12.90 3.48
C ARG A 19 -12.44 12.32 2.48
N GLY A 20 -12.35 11.04 2.14
CA GLY A 20 -13.18 10.43 1.10
C GLY A 20 -12.96 11.01 -0.29
N MET A 21 -11.78 11.59 -0.54
CA MET A 21 -11.40 12.22 -1.79
C MET A 21 -10.72 11.22 -2.72
N ALA A 22 -11.09 11.26 -4.00
CA ALA A 22 -10.43 10.43 -5.00
C ALA A 22 -8.94 10.80 -5.13
N ALA A 23 -8.07 9.80 -5.09
CA ALA A 23 -6.64 9.99 -5.21
C ALA A 23 -5.97 8.74 -5.79
N THR A 24 -4.88 8.95 -6.52
CA THR A 24 -4.04 7.87 -7.06
C THR A 24 -2.61 8.07 -6.58
N PHE A 25 -2.01 7.01 -6.08
CA PHE A 25 -0.62 6.99 -5.64
C PHE A 25 0.09 5.79 -6.24
N ILE A 26 1.26 6.03 -6.84
CA ILE A 26 2.11 4.98 -7.40
C ILE A 26 3.38 4.93 -6.58
N SER A 27 3.69 3.75 -6.04
CA SER A 27 4.91 3.50 -5.29
C SER A 27 5.74 2.43 -5.97
N ARG A 28 7.05 2.61 -5.91
CA ARG A 28 8.02 1.59 -6.30
C ARG A 28 8.69 1.08 -5.05
N LEU A 29 8.53 -0.21 -4.80
CA LEU A 29 9.24 -0.96 -3.77
C LEU A 29 10.35 -1.78 -4.43
N THR A 30 11.29 -2.21 -3.63
CA THR A 30 12.37 -3.10 -4.03
C THR A 30 12.38 -4.26 -3.07
N THR A 31 12.39 -5.50 -3.59
CA THR A 31 12.51 -6.70 -2.77
C THR A 31 13.87 -6.76 -2.08
N VAL A 32 14.05 -7.75 -1.19
CA VAL A 32 15.34 -7.99 -0.54
C VAL A 32 16.43 -8.33 -1.57
N GLU A 33 16.04 -9.01 -2.64
CA GLU A 33 16.89 -9.45 -3.77
C GLU A 33 17.18 -8.33 -4.78
N GLY A 34 16.49 -7.18 -4.67
CA GLY A 34 16.68 -6.04 -5.57
C GLY A 34 15.66 -5.93 -6.70
N ASP A 35 14.67 -6.82 -6.76
CA ASP A 35 13.67 -6.80 -7.83
C ASP A 35 12.63 -5.68 -7.58
N PRO A 36 12.22 -4.94 -8.63
CA PRO A 36 11.26 -3.87 -8.47
C PRO A 36 9.83 -4.40 -8.38
N ILE A 37 9.08 -3.87 -7.42
CA ILE A 37 7.64 -4.06 -7.28
C ILE A 37 6.96 -2.71 -7.47
N ILE A 38 5.92 -2.64 -8.30
CA ILE A 38 5.10 -1.43 -8.43
C ILE A 38 3.78 -1.66 -7.73
N ARG A 39 3.39 -0.74 -6.85
CA ARG A 39 2.06 -0.72 -6.24
C ARG A 39 1.34 0.56 -6.63
N THR A 40 0.18 0.41 -7.26
CA THR A 40 -0.71 1.51 -7.62
C THR A 40 -1.93 1.47 -6.71
N TYR A 41 -2.11 2.50 -5.90
CA TYR A 41 -3.27 2.70 -5.04
C TYR A 41 -4.23 3.66 -5.71
N VAL A 42 -5.52 3.36 -5.64
CA VAL A 42 -6.61 4.23 -6.09
C VAL A 42 -7.65 4.28 -4.99
N VAL A 43 -7.78 5.43 -4.34
CA VAL A 43 -8.91 5.76 -3.46
C VAL A 43 -10.05 6.21 -4.37
N LEU A 44 -11.16 5.47 -4.36
CA LEU A 44 -12.36 5.82 -5.14
C LEU A 44 -13.38 6.63 -4.32
N GLY A 45 -13.33 6.50 -2.99
CA GLY A 45 -14.22 7.16 -2.04
C GLY A 45 -14.00 6.59 -0.63
N PRO A 46 -14.85 6.98 0.35
CA PRO A 46 -14.75 6.47 1.71
C PRO A 46 -14.76 4.94 1.76
N GLY A 47 -13.72 4.34 2.33
CA GLY A 47 -13.65 2.88 2.53
C GLY A 47 -13.50 2.04 1.25
N ASP A 48 -13.11 2.61 0.12
CA ASP A 48 -12.79 1.84 -1.10
C ASP A 48 -11.43 2.23 -1.65
N VAL A 49 -10.44 1.36 -1.39
CA VAL A 49 -9.09 1.44 -1.95
C VAL A 49 -8.85 0.25 -2.85
N ARG A 50 -8.52 0.52 -4.12
CA ARG A 50 -8.07 -0.49 -5.08
C ARG A 50 -6.56 -0.42 -5.18
N ILE A 51 -5.92 -1.58 -5.14
CA ILE A 51 -4.47 -1.69 -5.21
C ILE A 51 -4.13 -2.68 -6.33
N ALA A 52 -3.33 -2.24 -7.29
CA ALA A 52 -2.65 -3.13 -8.21
C ALA A 52 -1.22 -3.35 -7.72
N HIS A 53 -0.89 -4.58 -7.41
CA HIS A 53 0.45 -5.03 -7.03
C HIS A 53 1.08 -5.72 -8.23
N ASP A 54 1.98 -5.03 -8.93
CA ASP A 54 2.70 -5.55 -10.08
C ASP A 54 4.05 -6.12 -9.63
N ALA A 55 4.09 -7.46 -9.52
CA ALA A 55 5.26 -8.23 -9.18
C ALA A 55 5.82 -9.00 -10.39
N ARG A 56 5.52 -8.59 -11.64
CA ARG A 56 6.00 -9.28 -12.85
C ARG A 56 7.52 -9.32 -13.00
N LEU A 57 8.21 -8.39 -12.33
CA LEU A 57 9.67 -8.31 -12.34
C LEU A 57 10.31 -8.94 -11.10
N ASP A 58 9.51 -9.41 -10.15
CA ASP A 58 9.98 -10.15 -8.97
C ASP A 58 10.14 -11.63 -9.35
N LYS A 59 11.39 -12.08 -9.47
CA LYS A 59 11.71 -13.43 -9.96
C LYS A 59 11.36 -14.52 -8.95
N PHE A 60 11.32 -14.17 -7.67
CA PHE A 60 11.07 -15.11 -6.58
C PHE A 60 9.68 -14.93 -5.96
N GLY A 61 8.98 -13.85 -6.30
CA GLY A 61 7.60 -13.60 -5.90
C GLY A 61 6.55 -14.19 -6.85
N SER A 62 5.39 -13.55 -6.90
CA SER A 62 4.22 -14.10 -7.60
C SER A 62 4.30 -14.03 -9.13
N GLY A 63 5.21 -13.22 -9.69
CA GLY A 63 5.40 -13.05 -11.12
C GLY A 63 4.18 -12.51 -11.88
N LYS A 64 3.16 -12.03 -11.16
CA LYS A 64 1.86 -11.62 -11.71
C LYS A 64 1.45 -10.25 -11.19
N VAL A 65 0.37 -9.73 -11.76
CA VAL A 65 -0.33 -8.56 -11.22
C VAL A 65 -1.45 -9.06 -10.32
N GLU A 66 -1.45 -8.64 -9.06
CA GLU A 66 -2.50 -8.95 -8.08
C GLU A 66 -3.34 -7.71 -7.83
N LEU A 67 -4.67 -7.87 -7.88
CA LEU A 67 -5.60 -6.78 -7.60
C LEU A 67 -6.20 -7.01 -6.23
N LEU A 68 -6.11 -6.00 -5.37
CA LEU A 68 -6.63 -6.01 -4.00
C LEU A 68 -7.67 -4.91 -3.85
N ARG A 69 -8.77 -5.23 -3.17
CA ARG A 69 -9.71 -4.24 -2.65
C ARG A 69 -9.54 -4.22 -1.14
N CYS A 70 -9.22 -3.07 -0.58
CA CYS A 70 -9.09 -2.86 0.86
C CYS A 70 -10.13 -1.84 1.31
N VAL A 71 -10.60 -1.98 2.55
CA VAL A 71 -11.61 -1.06 3.13
C VAL A 71 -11.00 -0.02 4.06
N GLY A 72 -9.68 -0.07 4.29
CA GLY A 72 -8.99 0.86 5.18
C GLY A 72 -7.53 1.10 4.80
N LEU A 73 -7.09 2.34 5.03
CA LEU A 73 -5.69 2.69 5.26
C LEU A 73 -5.57 3.09 6.74
N VAL A 74 -4.98 2.23 7.57
CA VAL A 74 -4.85 2.45 9.01
C VAL A 74 -3.52 3.15 9.29
N PRO A 75 -3.49 4.31 9.96
CA PRO A 75 -2.22 4.95 10.33
C PRO A 75 -1.30 3.99 11.09
N VAL A 76 -0.01 3.94 10.74
CA VAL A 76 0.96 3.04 11.40
C VAL A 76 1.04 3.31 12.90
N ALA A 77 0.87 4.56 13.34
CA ALA A 77 0.83 4.90 14.76
C ALA A 77 -0.35 4.24 15.49
N ASP A 78 -1.48 4.03 14.81
CA ASP A 78 -2.66 3.39 15.37
C ASP A 78 -2.48 1.87 15.38
N TRP A 79 -1.95 1.32 14.27
CA TRP A 79 -1.58 -0.09 14.16
C TRP A 79 -0.60 -0.50 15.27
N ASN A 80 0.49 0.24 15.45
CA ASN A 80 1.54 -0.07 16.42
C ASN A 80 1.07 0.03 17.88
N ARG A 81 -0.01 0.78 18.15
CA ARG A 81 -0.63 0.79 19.49
C ARG A 81 -1.49 -0.44 19.74
N ALA A 82 -2.10 -0.98 18.68
CA ALA A 82 -3.01 -2.11 18.76
C ALA A 82 -2.31 -3.48 18.65
N MET A 83 -1.16 -3.53 17.97
CA MET A 83 -0.49 -4.78 17.60
C MET A 83 0.85 -4.97 18.34
N ASN A 84 1.21 -6.23 18.60
CA ASN A 84 2.46 -6.62 19.24
C ASN A 84 3.63 -6.82 18.25
N ASP A 85 3.45 -6.42 16.99
CA ASP A 85 4.46 -6.45 15.92
C ASP A 85 4.53 -5.06 15.26
N PRO A 86 5.51 -4.21 15.63
CA PRO A 86 5.53 -2.82 15.24
C PRO A 86 5.98 -2.64 13.79
N MET A 87 5.12 -2.01 13.00
CA MET A 87 5.44 -1.53 11.67
C MET A 87 6.35 -0.30 11.73
N ARG A 88 7.16 -0.14 10.69
CA ARG A 88 8.05 1.01 10.52
C ARG A 88 7.24 2.28 10.27
N ALA A 89 7.55 3.37 10.98
CA ALA A 89 6.83 4.64 10.86
C ALA A 89 6.85 5.21 9.43
N GLU A 90 7.90 4.89 8.67
CA GLU A 90 8.09 5.29 7.28
C GLU A 90 7.04 4.67 6.32
N GLU A 91 6.32 3.63 6.74
CA GLU A 91 5.20 3.06 5.98
C GLU A 91 3.93 3.93 6.05
N VAL A 92 3.81 4.87 7.01
CA VAL A 92 2.67 5.81 7.16
C VAL A 92 1.31 5.16 7.46
N PHE A 93 0.88 4.18 6.66
CA PHE A 93 -0.33 3.40 6.84
C PHE A 93 -0.08 1.90 6.58
N VAL A 94 -0.98 1.07 7.09
CA VAL A 94 -1.14 -0.36 6.79
C VAL A 94 -2.45 -0.54 6.04
N GLU A 95 -2.48 -1.38 5.01
CA GLU A 95 -3.73 -1.72 4.34
C GLU A 95 -4.56 -2.66 5.23
N ASP A 96 -5.84 -2.35 5.41
CA ASP A 96 -6.72 -3.09 6.30
C ASP A 96 -7.84 -3.79 5.55
N ARG A 97 -8.13 -5.04 5.96
CA ARG A 97 -9.21 -5.89 5.44
C ARG A 97 -9.23 -5.92 3.91
N CYS A 98 -8.14 -6.45 3.34
CA CYS A 98 -7.95 -6.58 1.90
C CYS A 98 -8.42 -7.93 1.35
N GLU A 99 -9.05 -7.91 0.19
CA GLU A 99 -9.47 -9.10 -0.56
C GLU A 99 -8.94 -9.03 -2.00
N THR A 100 -8.44 -10.15 -2.52
CA THR A 100 -8.06 -10.25 -3.93
C THR A 100 -9.29 -10.34 -4.83
N TYR A 101 -9.26 -9.69 -5.99
CA TYR A 101 -10.33 -9.80 -6.98
C TYR A 101 -9.80 -9.93 -8.40
N SER A 102 -10.68 -10.32 -9.32
CA SER A 102 -10.43 -10.37 -10.76
C SER A 102 -11.34 -9.36 -11.47
N LEU A 103 -10.88 -8.83 -12.61
CA LEU A 103 -11.71 -7.99 -13.49
C LEU A 103 -12.74 -8.83 -14.25
#